data_AF-A0A0C9UHR0-F1
#
_entry.id   AF-A0A0C9UHR0-F1
#
_cell.length_a   1.000
_cell.length_b   1.000
_cell.length_c   1.000
_cell.angle_alpha   90.00
_cell.angle_beta   90.00
_cell.angle_gamma   90.00
#
_symmetry.space_group_name_H-M   'P 1'
#
loop_
_entity.id
_entity.type
_entity.pdbx_description
1 polymer ?
#
loop_
_entity_poly.entity_id
_entity_poly.type
_entity_poly.pdbx_seq_one_letter_code
_entity_poly.pdbx_strand_id
1 'polypeptide(L)'
;KTRWENMRDERVSGNKDRWGGFGSEEVWELARWLMKSGLSQTEIDNYLKLKIVSSASFTYYLGKYKFMKLIDELPTSDVPGFVCETIKIEGSIVGADGVRQYEYVDLWKRDPVECVKEIIGNPSLRENMCYTPAKIF
;
A
#
# COMPACT_ATOMS: atom_id res chain seq x y z
N LYS A 1 -1.16 -20.57 5.77
CA LYS A 1 0.07 -19.90 5.31
C LYS A 1 -0.13 -18.41 5.39
N THR A 2 0.85 -17.67 5.89
CA THR A 2 0.80 -16.20 5.92
C THR A 2 1.02 -15.66 4.51
N ARG A 3 0.61 -14.40 4.26
CA ARG A 3 0.90 -13.72 2.98
C ARG A 3 2.39 -13.72 2.65
N TRP A 4 3.23 -13.50 3.66
CA TRP A 4 4.68 -13.51 3.55
C TRP A 4 5.23 -14.88 3.11
N GLU A 5 4.65 -15.97 3.60
CA GLU A 5 4.98 -17.33 3.16
C GLU A 5 4.60 -17.56 1.70
N ASN A 6 3.41 -17.10 1.28
CA ASN A 6 2.99 -17.20 -0.12
C ASN A 6 3.90 -16.39 -1.06
N MET A 7 4.25 -15.15 -0.68
CA MET A 7 5.21 -14.32 -1.43
C MET A 7 6.59 -14.97 -1.54
N ARG A 8 7.04 -15.66 -0.49
CA ARG A 8 8.29 -16.42 -0.53
C ARG A 8 8.18 -17.60 -1.48
N ASP A 9 7.09 -18.37 -1.42
CA ASP A 9 6.85 -19.53 -2.28
C ASP A 9 6.78 -19.12 -3.77
N GLU A 10 6.16 -17.98 -4.09
CA GLU A 10 6.13 -17.40 -5.45
C GLU A 10 7.51 -17.01 -5.98
N ARG A 11 8.38 -16.47 -5.11
CA ARG A 11 9.77 -16.16 -5.48
C ARG A 11 10.59 -17.42 -5.69
N VAL A 12 10.44 -18.42 -4.80
CA VAL A 12 11.17 -19.69 -4.87
C VAL A 12 10.76 -20.50 -6.11
N SER A 13 9.49 -20.46 -6.49
CA SER A 13 8.98 -21.11 -7.71
C SER A 13 9.41 -20.40 -9.00
N GLY A 14 10.08 -19.24 -8.91
CA GLY A 14 10.54 -18.47 -10.06
C GLY A 14 9.43 -17.71 -10.81
N ASN A 15 8.22 -17.67 -10.25
CA ASN A 15 7.06 -17.05 -10.91
C ASN A 15 7.14 -15.51 -10.86
N LYS A 16 7.78 -14.95 -9.83
CA LYS A 16 8.06 -13.51 -9.71
C LYS A 16 9.49 -13.27 -9.26
N ASP A 17 10.15 -12.28 -9.85
CA ASP A 17 11.47 -11.84 -9.43
C ASP A 17 11.42 -11.09 -8.07
N ARG A 18 12.58 -10.73 -7.53
CA ARG A 18 12.67 -9.96 -6.28
C ARG A 18 12.01 -8.57 -6.36
N TRP A 19 11.80 -8.07 -7.58
CA TRP A 19 11.25 -6.75 -7.87
C TRP A 19 9.74 -6.79 -8.14
N GLY A 20 9.09 -7.95 -8.13
CA GLY A 20 7.64 -8.08 -8.30
C GLY A 20 7.17 -8.03 -9.75
N GLY A 21 8.01 -8.43 -10.71
CA GLY A 21 7.68 -8.44 -12.14
C GLY A 21 8.20 -7.22 -12.91
N PHE A 22 8.89 -6.29 -12.24
CA PHE A 22 9.51 -5.11 -12.85
C PHE A 22 10.86 -5.40 -13.52
N GLY A 23 11.43 -6.58 -13.32
CA GLY A 23 12.63 -7.08 -14.02
C GLY A 23 13.95 -6.53 -13.49
N SER A 24 13.98 -5.31 -12.95
CA SER A 24 15.17 -4.70 -12.37
C SER A 24 14.86 -3.72 -11.24
N GLU A 25 15.91 -3.37 -10.48
CA GLU A 25 15.83 -2.41 -9.38
C GLU A 25 15.50 -1.01 -9.89
N GLU A 26 16.13 -0.60 -10.99
CA GLU A 26 15.98 0.73 -11.59
C GLU A 26 14.54 0.97 -12.07
N VAL A 27 13.91 -0.05 -12.67
CA VAL A 27 12.51 0.01 -13.09
C VAL A 27 11.59 0.12 -11.88
N TRP A 28 11.87 -0.66 -10.83
CA TRP A 28 11.08 -0.62 -9.60
C TRP A 28 11.20 0.71 -8.87
N GLU A 29 12.40 1.31 -8.80
CA GLU A 29 12.62 2.62 -8.20
C GLU A 29 11.86 3.72 -8.95
N LEU A 30 11.90 3.70 -10.29
CA LEU A 30 11.13 4.61 -11.13
C LEU A 30 9.63 4.44 -10.87
N ALA A 31 9.13 3.21 -10.83
CA ALA A 31 7.73 2.92 -10.55
C ALA A 31 7.30 3.45 -9.18
N ARG A 32 8.12 3.22 -8.15
CA ARG A 32 7.91 3.73 -6.80
C ARG A 32 7.89 5.25 -6.75
N TRP A 33 8.78 5.90 -7.49
CA TRP A 33 8.81 7.36 -7.57
C TRP A 33 7.56 7.92 -8.27
N LEU A 34 7.16 7.34 -9.41
CA LEU A 34 5.95 7.74 -10.15
C LEU A 34 4.69 7.63 -9.30
N MET A 35 4.55 6.58 -8.50
CA MET A 35 3.39 6.40 -7.61
C MET A 35 3.40 7.35 -6.40
N LYS A 36 4.55 7.88 -6.00
CA LYS A 36 4.70 8.77 -4.84
C LYS A 36 4.81 10.25 -5.18
N SER A 37 5.00 10.59 -6.45
CA SER A 37 5.21 11.97 -6.92
C SER A 37 3.93 12.81 -6.94
N GLY A 38 2.75 12.19 -6.78
CA GLY A 38 1.46 12.89 -6.85
C GLY A 38 1.01 13.25 -8.26
N LEU A 39 1.71 12.74 -9.29
CA LEU A 39 1.32 12.91 -10.69
C LEU A 39 -0.03 12.26 -10.96
N SER A 40 -0.82 12.88 -11.84
CA SER A 40 -2.03 12.26 -12.34
C SER A 40 -1.72 11.02 -13.17
N GLN A 41 -2.66 10.07 -13.26
CA GLN A 41 -2.48 8.89 -14.10
C GLN A 41 -2.22 9.23 -15.57
N THR A 42 -2.72 10.38 -16.04
CA THR A 42 -2.51 10.88 -17.40
C THR A 42 -1.08 11.37 -17.60
N GLU A 43 -0.52 12.08 -16.62
CA GLU A 43 0.89 12.51 -16.66
C GLU A 43 1.84 11.33 -16.57
N ILE A 44 1.52 10.31 -15.76
CA ILE A 44 2.27 9.06 -15.71
C ILE A 44 2.27 8.37 -17.08
N ASP A 45 1.11 8.28 -17.75
CA ASP A 45 1.02 7.70 -19.09
C ASP A 45 1.83 8.49 -20.13
N ASN A 46 1.75 9.83 -20.09
CA ASN A 46 2.54 10.69 -20.96
C ASN A 46 4.04 10.51 -20.73
N TYR A 47 4.47 10.41 -19.47
CA TYR A 47 5.86 10.15 -19.10
C TYR A 47 6.36 8.81 -19.64
N LEU A 48 5.59 7.74 -19.42
CA LEU A 48 5.93 6.39 -19.91
C LEU A 48 5.99 6.30 -21.45
N LYS A 49 5.27 7.18 -22.15
CA LYS A 49 5.29 7.31 -23.62
C LYS A 49 6.43 8.17 -24.17
N LEU A 50 7.19 8.87 -23.33
CA LEU A 50 8.30 9.70 -23.80
C LEU A 50 9.35 8.83 -24.49
N LYS A 51 9.82 9.26 -25.67
CA LYS A 51 10.78 8.49 -26.48
C LYS A 51 12.06 8.16 -25.73
N ILE A 52 12.54 9.08 -24.88
CA ILE A 52 13.74 8.85 -24.05
C ILE A 52 13.53 7.73 -23.03
N VAL A 53 12.35 7.67 -22.43
CA VAL A 53 11.93 6.68 -21.45
C VAL A 53 11.72 5.32 -22.14
N SER A 54 11.07 5.33 -23.31
CA SER A 54 10.88 4.13 -24.14
C SER A 54 12.16 3.62 -24.80
N SER A 55 13.16 4.47 -25.08
CA SER A 55 14.44 4.07 -25.69
C SER A 55 15.45 3.55 -24.67
N ALA A 56 15.34 4.00 -23.41
CA ALA A 56 15.99 3.33 -22.31
C ALA A 56 15.22 2.01 -22.11
N SER A 57 15.86 0.87 -22.42
CA SER A 57 15.29 -0.49 -22.51
C SER A 57 14.53 -1.02 -21.27
N PHE A 58 14.28 -0.17 -20.28
CA PHE A 58 13.68 -0.47 -19.00
C PHE A 58 12.15 -0.34 -19.01
N THR A 59 11.55 0.47 -19.89
CA THR A 59 10.10 0.76 -19.84
C THR A 59 9.33 0.56 -21.14
N TYR A 60 9.97 0.09 -22.21
CA TYR A 60 9.32 -0.10 -23.53
C TYR A 60 8.06 -1.00 -23.49
N TYR A 61 7.95 -1.86 -22.48
CA TYR A 61 6.81 -2.74 -22.24
C TYR A 61 5.78 -2.18 -21.25
N LEU A 62 6.08 -1.08 -20.56
CA LEU A 62 5.24 -0.46 -19.53
C LEU A 62 4.35 0.64 -20.13
N GLY A 63 3.34 0.25 -20.90
CA GLY A 63 2.20 1.16 -21.11
C GLY A 63 1.43 1.35 -19.80
N LYS A 64 0.68 2.48 -19.65
CA LYS A 64 -0.11 2.76 -18.43
C LYS A 64 -0.87 1.55 -17.90
N TYR A 65 -1.56 0.82 -18.77
CA TYR A 65 -2.33 -0.37 -18.37
C TYR A 65 -1.45 -1.46 -17.75
N LYS A 66 -0.32 -1.81 -18.38
CA LYS A 66 0.60 -2.83 -17.87
C LYS A 66 1.29 -2.36 -16.60
N PHE A 67 1.65 -1.07 -16.53
CA PHE A 67 2.21 -0.46 -15.33
C PHE A 67 1.25 -0.57 -14.15
N MET A 68 -0.01 -0.13 -14.31
CA MET A 68 -1.02 -0.21 -13.25
C MET A 68 -1.31 -1.66 -12.87
N LYS A 69 -1.39 -2.57 -13.84
CA LYS A 69 -1.56 -4.00 -13.58
C LYS A 69 -0.41 -4.57 -12.74
N LEU A 70 0.84 -4.22 -13.04
CA LEU A 70 1.99 -4.63 -12.22
C LEU A 70 1.93 -4.05 -10.81
N ILE A 71 1.46 -2.82 -10.64
CA ILE A 71 1.23 -2.22 -9.32
C ILE A 71 0.13 -2.96 -8.56
N ASP A 72 -0.98 -3.31 -9.21
CA ASP A 72 -2.09 -4.05 -8.59
C ASP A 72 -1.68 -5.49 -8.20
N GLU A 73 -0.78 -6.10 -8.98
CA GLU A 73 -0.17 -7.40 -8.70
C GLU A 73 0.88 -7.38 -7.59
N LEU A 74 1.29 -6.19 -7.14
CA LEU A 74 2.14 -6.10 -5.95
C LEU A 74 1.33 -6.59 -4.76
N PRO A 75 1.94 -7.40 -3.89
CA PRO A 75 1.22 -8.03 -2.78
C PRO A 75 0.68 -7.00 -1.77
N THR A 76 1.01 -5.72 -1.90
CA THR A 76 0.38 -4.60 -1.18
C THR A 76 -1.13 -4.49 -1.39
N SER A 77 -1.72 -5.14 -2.39
CA SER A 77 -3.19 -5.20 -2.56
C SER A 77 -3.89 -6.10 -1.52
N ASP A 78 -3.15 -7.03 -0.89
CA ASP A 78 -3.67 -7.97 0.13
C ASP A 78 -3.41 -7.50 1.58
N VAL A 79 -3.08 -6.21 1.79
CA VAL A 79 -3.06 -5.64 3.15
C VAL A 79 -4.48 -5.34 3.62
N PRO A 80 -4.72 -5.27 4.95
CA PRO A 80 -6.02 -4.84 5.46
C PRO A 80 -6.40 -3.48 4.87
N GLY A 81 -7.44 -3.50 4.03
CA GLY A 81 -7.91 -2.33 3.32
C GLY A 81 -8.39 -1.26 4.29
N PHE A 82 -8.28 0.01 3.89
CA PHE A 82 -8.99 1.05 4.61
C PHE A 82 -10.49 0.92 4.35
N VAL A 83 -11.26 1.05 5.41
CA VAL A 83 -12.71 1.23 5.39
C VAL A 83 -12.99 2.67 5.76
N CYS A 84 -13.79 3.35 4.96
CA CYS A 84 -14.31 4.67 5.26
C CYS A 84 -15.73 4.52 5.79
N GLU A 85 -15.99 5.05 6.99
CA GLU A 85 -17.33 5.16 7.55
C GLU A 85 -17.59 6.60 7.96
N THR A 86 -18.77 7.12 7.62
CA THR A 86 -19.19 8.45 8.09
C THR A 86 -19.78 8.29 9.49
N ILE A 87 -19.15 8.93 10.48
CA ILE A 87 -19.58 8.90 11.89
C ILE A 87 -20.12 10.26 12.31
N LYS A 88 -21.11 10.24 13.21
CA LYS A 88 -21.66 11.43 13.85
C LYS A 88 -20.93 11.66 15.18
N ILE A 89 -20.29 12.81 15.31
CA ILE A 89 -19.56 13.21 16.52
C ILE A 89 -20.33 14.34 17.20
N GLU A 90 -20.50 14.22 18.51
CA GLU A 90 -21.03 15.30 19.35
C GLU A 90 -19.92 16.32 19.63
N GLY A 91 -20.13 17.55 19.19
CA GLY A 91 -19.20 18.65 19.41
C GLY A 91 -19.31 19.23 20.83
N SER A 92 -18.29 19.99 21.21
CA SER A 92 -18.25 20.70 22.50
C SER A 92 -19.01 22.04 22.49
N ILE A 93 -19.44 22.50 21.31
CA ILE A 93 -20.17 23.77 21.14
C ILE A 93 -21.66 23.54 21.45
N VAL A 94 -22.18 24.34 22.39
CA VAL A 94 -23.61 24.38 22.72
C VAL A 94 -24.24 25.54 21.96
N GLY A 95 -25.28 25.25 21.17
CA GLY A 95 -26.05 26.25 20.45
C GLY A 95 -26.86 27.16 21.38
N ALA A 96 -27.41 28.24 20.82
CA ALA A 96 -28.24 29.19 21.56
C ALA A 96 -29.54 28.56 22.12
N ASP A 97 -29.94 27.40 21.59
CA ASP A 97 -31.05 26.57 22.03
C ASP A 97 -30.69 25.59 23.17
N GLY A 98 -29.43 25.61 23.64
CA GLY A 98 -28.93 24.68 24.66
C GLY A 98 -28.62 23.28 24.12
N VAL A 99 -28.73 23.06 22.80
CA VAL A 99 -28.45 21.77 22.17
C VAL A 99 -27.00 21.74 21.69
N ARG A 100 -26.30 20.63 21.96
CA ARG A 100 -24.94 20.43 21.46
C ARG A 100 -24.95 20.20 19.95
N GLN A 101 -24.02 20.85 19.27
CA GLN A 101 -23.85 20.69 17.83
C GLN A 101 -23.23 19.33 17.50
N TYR A 102 -23.51 18.83 16.30
CA TYR A 102 -22.95 17.57 15.81
C TYR A 102 -22.21 17.82 14.50
N GLU A 103 -21.16 17.04 14.27
CA GLU A 103 -20.41 17.01 13.03
C GLU A 103 -20.45 15.60 12.44
N TYR A 104 -20.50 15.51 11.11
CA TYR A 104 -20.32 14.25 10.40
C TYR A 104 -18.92 14.23 9.79
N VAL A 105 -18.11 13.25 10.17
CA VAL A 105 -16.74 13.11 9.67
C VAL A 105 -16.53 11.73 9.07
N ASP A 106 -15.67 11.66 8.06
CA ASP A 106 -15.25 10.40 7.45
C ASP A 106 -14.10 9.79 8.24
N LEU A 107 -14.39 8.69 8.94
CA LEU A 107 -13.39 7.91 9.66
C LEU A 107 -12.80 6.84 8.74
N TRP A 108 -11.51 6.98 8.46
CA TRP A 108 -10.71 5.99 7.75
C TRP A 108 -10.06 5.05 8.77
N LYS A 109 -10.50 3.79 8.80
CA LYS A 109 -10.00 2.77 9.73
C LYS A 109 -9.60 1.48 9.01
N ARG A 110 -8.86 0.62 9.70
CA ARG A 110 -8.55 -0.75 9.28
C ARG A 110 -9.03 -1.73 10.33
N ASP A 111 -9.27 -2.97 9.94
CA ASP A 111 -9.52 -4.03 10.92
C ASP A 111 -8.24 -4.26 11.75
N PRO A 112 -8.26 -3.97 13.07
CA PRO A 112 -7.08 -4.11 13.90
C PRO A 112 -6.60 -5.56 14.01
N VAL A 113 -7.52 -6.54 13.95
CA VAL A 113 -7.17 -7.97 14.01
C VAL A 113 -6.41 -8.37 12.76
N GLU A 114 -6.87 -7.94 11.58
CA GLU A 114 -6.18 -8.21 10.31
C GLU A 114 -4.82 -7.48 10.25
N CYS A 115 -4.73 -6.25 10.78
CA CYS A 115 -3.45 -5.55 10.90
C CYS A 115 -2.45 -6.31 11.78
N VAL A 116 -2.89 -6.81 12.94
CA VAL A 116 -2.03 -7.58 13.85
C VAL A 116 -1.61 -8.91 13.23
N LYS A 117 -2.53 -9.62 12.55
CA LYS A 117 -2.21 -10.86 11.81
C LYS A 117 -1.13 -10.63 10.74
N GLU A 118 -1.22 -9.54 9.98
CA GLU A 118 -0.24 -9.18 8.95
C GLU A 118 1.14 -8.89 9.56
N ILE A 119 1.20 -8.17 10.68
CA ILE A 119 2.44 -7.86 11.39
C ILE A 119 3.09 -9.13 11.94
N ILE A 120 2.32 -9.95 12.66
CA ILE A 120 2.83 -11.18 13.28
C ILE A 120 3.22 -12.22 12.23
N GLY A 121 2.52 -12.22 11.10
CA GLY A 121 2.81 -13.12 9.98
C GLY A 121 4.10 -12.81 9.24
N ASN A 122 4.74 -11.65 9.49
CA ASN A 122 5.97 -11.23 8.83
C ASN A 122 7.21 -11.90 9.44
N PRO A 123 7.91 -12.78 8.70
CA PRO A 123 9.10 -13.45 9.21
C PRO A 123 10.24 -12.49 9.59
N SER A 124 10.32 -11.30 8.98
CA SER A 124 11.37 -10.32 9.29
C SER A 124 11.21 -9.69 10.66
N LEU A 125 10.02 -9.76 11.27
CA LEU A 125 9.73 -9.20 12.58
C LEU A 125 9.84 -10.26 13.69
N ARG A 126 10.11 -11.52 13.33
CA ARG A 126 10.09 -12.65 14.27
C ARG A 126 10.99 -12.46 15.48
N GLU A 127 12.19 -11.90 15.27
CA GLU A 127 13.16 -11.65 16.34
C GLU A 127 12.79 -10.44 17.21
N ASN A 128 11.90 -9.56 16.72
CA ASN A 128 11.42 -8.39 17.43
C ASN A 128 10.10 -8.65 18.18
N MET A 129 9.47 -9.82 18.01
CA MET A 129 8.23 -10.16 18.69
C MET A 129 8.49 -10.71 20.09
N CYS A 130 7.98 -10.01 21.10
CA CYS A 130 8.02 -10.45 22.49
C CYS A 130 6.59 -10.68 23.00
N TYR A 131 6.29 -11.92 23.38
CA TYR A 131 4.98 -12.30 23.93
C TYR A 131 4.96 -12.40 25.45
N THR A 132 6.13 -12.28 26.08
CA THR A 132 6.27 -12.30 27.53
C THR A 132 6.08 -10.89 28.08
N PRO A 133 5.45 -10.71 29.25
CA PRO A 133 5.36 -9.42 29.90
C PRO A 133 6.75 -8.78 30.05
N ALA A 134 6.89 -7.55 29.58
CA ALA A 134 8.11 -6.77 29.72
C ALA A 134 7.86 -5.60 30.68
N LYS A 135 8.74 -5.42 31.66
CA LYS A 135 8.77 -4.20 32.47
C LYS A 135 9.51 -3.13 31.67
N ILE A 136 8.77 -2.15 31.17
CA ILE A 136 9.32 -0.97 30.50
C ILE A 136 9.45 0.11 31.58
N PHE A 137 10.66 0.67 31.72
CA PHE A 137 11.04 1.60 32.79
C PHE A 137 10.35 2.95 32.68
#